data_AF-A0AAF0E963-F1
#
_entry.id   AF-A0AAF0E963-F1
#
_cell.length_a   1.000
_cell.length_b   1.000
_cell.length_c   1.000
_cell.angle_alpha   90.00
_cell.angle_beta   90.00
_cell.angle_gamma   90.00
#
_symmetry.space_group_name_H-M   'P 1'
#
loop_
_entity.id
_entity.type
_entity.pdbx_description
1 polymer ?
#
loop_
_entity_poly.entity_id
_entity_poly.type
_entity_poly.pdbx_seq_one_letter_code
_entity_poly.pdbx_strand_id
1 'polypeptide(L)'
;MSRKFCRVMTKRDLEQSAKIEQYRRLIISIPQANQYLLLYILDLLAVVEHNSNKNKMTAQNLAIVFQPSILSHPNLSSKDEHLAAVEVIEFLIEHQDHFVLALSNPPPKDVPPEELTSQIPSEIEDYVIIPSDSDEEVSEYQWTINDYHLLQMQ
;
A
#
# COMPACT_ATOMS: atom_id res chain seq x y z
N MET A 1 3.98 6.85 -2.03
CA MET A 1 4.00 5.95 -0.85
C MET A 1 5.26 6.16 -0.01
N SER A 2 6.46 5.92 -0.55
CA SER A 2 7.74 5.90 0.17
C SER A 2 8.07 7.19 0.95
N ARG A 3 7.87 8.39 0.38
CA ARG A 3 8.14 9.66 1.10
C ARG A 3 7.32 9.83 2.40
N LYS A 4 6.06 9.39 2.41
CA LYS A 4 5.20 9.51 3.61
C LYS A 4 5.70 8.60 4.73
N PHE A 5 6.14 7.39 4.37
CA PHE A 5 6.76 6.43 5.28
C PHE A 5 8.08 6.96 5.84
N CYS A 6 9.02 7.37 4.98
CA CYS A 6 10.32 7.92 5.43
C CYS A 6 10.14 9.13 6.36
N ARG A 7 9.16 10.00 6.10
CA ARG A 7 8.86 11.17 6.95
C ARG A 7 8.49 10.81 8.40
N VAL A 8 7.90 9.64 8.64
CA VAL A 8 7.61 9.17 10.01
C VAL A 8 8.92 8.85 10.73
N MET A 9 9.86 8.20 10.04
CA MET A 9 11.15 7.82 10.62
C MET A 9 12.06 9.01 10.89
N THR A 10 12.12 9.99 9.99
CA THR A 10 13.00 11.17 10.12
C THR A 10 12.65 12.06 11.33
N LYS A 11 11.44 11.95 11.89
CA LYS A 11 11.05 12.68 13.11
C LYS A 11 11.61 12.00 14.35
N ARG A 12 12.80 12.42 14.77
CA ARG A 12 13.53 11.82 15.91
C ARG A 12 12.86 12.01 17.27
N ASP A 13 12.12 13.10 17.46
CA ASP A 13 11.39 13.38 18.72
C ASP A 13 10.05 12.65 18.82
N LEU A 14 9.71 11.81 17.83
CA LEU A 14 8.45 11.07 17.84
C LEU A 14 8.62 9.77 18.64
N GLU A 15 7.84 9.64 19.71
CA GLU A 15 7.74 8.42 20.50
C GLU A 15 7.41 7.20 19.63
N GLN A 16 7.91 6.01 20.02
CA GLN A 16 7.72 4.77 19.27
C GLN A 16 6.24 4.43 19.05
N SER A 17 5.41 4.57 20.09
CA SER A 17 3.96 4.35 19.99
C SER A 17 3.29 5.28 18.99
N ALA A 18 3.74 6.53 18.90
CA ALA A 18 3.27 7.48 17.91
C ALA A 18 3.74 7.12 16.49
N LYS A 19 4.97 6.60 16.32
CA LYS A 19 5.43 6.05 15.03
C LYS A 19 4.55 4.89 14.57
N ILE A 20 4.26 3.94 15.46
CA ILE A 20 3.39 2.79 15.19
C ILE A 20 2.01 3.27 14.72
N GLU A 21 1.38 4.20 15.43
CA GLU A 21 0.06 4.73 15.06
C GLU A 21 0.07 5.44 13.69
N GLN A 22 1.13 6.19 13.38
CA GLN A 22 1.28 6.81 12.05
C GLN A 22 1.44 5.75 10.95
N TYR A 23 2.23 4.70 11.19
CA TYR A 23 2.37 3.61 10.22
C TYR A 23 1.06 2.83 10.04
N ARG A 24 0.28 2.59 11.10
CA ARG A 24 -1.05 1.98 10.97
C ARG A 24 -1.95 2.78 10.03
N ARG A 25 -2.00 4.11 10.19
CA ARG A 25 -2.78 4.98 9.28
C ARG A 25 -2.27 4.94 7.84
N LEU A 26 -0.95 4.94 7.65
CA LEU A 26 -0.36 4.84 6.31
C LEU A 26 -0.67 3.49 5.65
N ILE A 27 -0.59 2.39 6.41
CA ILE A 27 -0.90 1.02 5.95
C ILE A 27 -2.41 0.86 5.66
N ILE A 28 -3.28 1.60 6.33
CA ILE A 28 -4.72 1.62 6.00
C ILE A 28 -4.99 2.45 4.74
N SER A 29 -4.21 3.49 4.48
CA SER A 29 -4.40 4.39 3.33
C SER A 29 -3.93 3.83 1.98
N ILE A 30 -3.35 2.63 1.96
CA ILE A 30 -2.83 2.00 0.74
C ILE A 30 -3.87 1.03 0.18
N PRO A 31 -3.88 0.77 -1.15
CA PRO A 31 -4.84 -0.15 -1.75
C PRO A 31 -4.87 -1.50 -1.04
N GLN A 32 -6.05 -2.08 -0.91
CA GLN A 32 -6.29 -3.25 -0.08
C GLN A 32 -5.39 -4.44 -0.47
N ALA A 33 -5.21 -4.70 -1.77
CA ALA A 33 -4.28 -5.74 -2.22
C ALA A 33 -2.84 -5.50 -1.74
N ASN A 34 -2.36 -4.26 -1.85
CA ASN A 34 -1.01 -3.88 -1.44
C ASN A 34 -0.84 -3.93 0.08
N GLN A 35 -1.90 -3.62 0.84
CA GLN A 35 -1.92 -3.78 2.29
C GLN A 35 -1.67 -5.24 2.68
N TYR A 36 -2.44 -6.17 2.12
CA TYR A 36 -2.27 -7.60 2.41
C TYR A 36 -0.89 -8.11 2.04
N LEU A 37 -0.40 -7.73 0.86
CA LEU A 37 0.93 -8.13 0.42
C LEU A 37 2.01 -7.62 1.37
N LEU A 38 1.94 -6.34 1.77
CA LEU A 38 2.91 -5.76 2.70
C LEU A 38 2.89 -6.50 4.04
N LEU A 39 1.71 -6.71 4.63
CA LEU A 39 1.59 -7.39 5.92
C LEU A 39 2.07 -8.84 5.85
N TYR A 40 1.74 -9.57 4.78
CA TYR A 40 2.21 -10.94 4.56
C TYR A 40 3.74 -11.01 4.42
N ILE A 41 4.35 -10.05 3.71
CA ILE A 41 5.80 -9.95 3.62
C ILE A 41 6.39 -9.66 5.00
N LEU A 42 5.82 -8.73 5.77
CA LEU A 42 6.32 -8.42 7.11
C LEU A 42 6.23 -9.63 8.05
N ASP A 43 5.11 -10.38 8.03
CA ASP A 43 4.96 -11.65 8.77
C ASP A 43 6.07 -12.64 8.42
N LEU A 44 6.31 -12.85 7.12
CA LEU A 44 7.36 -13.76 6.64
C LEU A 44 8.76 -13.30 7.09
N LEU A 45 9.06 -12.01 6.98
CA LEU A 45 10.35 -11.45 7.36
C LEU A 45 10.58 -11.55 8.87
N ALA A 46 9.56 -11.33 9.70
CA ALA A 46 9.64 -11.50 11.14
C ALA A 46 9.95 -12.96 11.53
N VAL A 47 9.37 -13.95 10.83
CA VAL A 47 9.70 -15.37 11.04
C VAL A 47 11.17 -15.69 10.68
N VAL A 48 11.69 -15.07 9.62
CA VAL A 48 13.10 -15.21 9.24
C VAL A 48 14.02 -14.55 10.28
N GLU A 49 13.68 -13.35 10.71
CA GLU A 49 14.42 -12.59 11.73
C GLU A 49 14.48 -13.34 13.07
N HIS A 50 13.38 -13.98 13.49
CA HIS A 50 13.33 -14.75 14.73
C HIS A 50 14.37 -15.89 14.78
N ASN A 51 14.85 -16.33 13.61
CA ASN A 51 15.90 -17.33 13.46
C ASN A 51 17.29 -16.74 13.18
N SER A 52 17.49 -15.44 13.40
CA SER A 52 18.71 -14.66 13.13
C SER A 52 19.97 -15.25 13.77
N ASN A 53 19.85 -15.84 14.95
CA ASN A 53 20.97 -16.54 15.62
C ASN A 53 21.59 -17.65 14.75
N LYS A 54 20.78 -18.31 13.91
CA LYS A 54 21.21 -19.39 13.00
C LYS A 54 21.46 -18.89 11.57
N ASN A 55 20.50 -18.18 10.97
CA ASN A 55 20.57 -17.75 9.56
C ASN A 55 21.36 -16.45 9.34
N LYS A 56 21.73 -15.73 10.42
CA LYS A 56 22.46 -14.45 10.41
C LYS A 56 21.74 -13.28 9.74
N MET A 57 20.43 -13.42 9.50
CA MET A 57 19.58 -12.39 8.93
C MET A 57 18.84 -11.64 10.04
N THR A 58 19.42 -10.53 10.50
CA THR A 58 18.76 -9.58 11.41
C THR A 58 17.71 -8.75 10.66
N ALA A 59 16.84 -8.03 11.39
CA ALA A 59 15.87 -7.10 10.81
C ALA A 59 16.55 -6.10 9.87
N GLN A 60 17.70 -5.55 10.28
CA GLN A 60 18.51 -4.66 9.46
C GLN A 60 18.98 -5.30 8.14
N ASN A 61 19.53 -6.52 8.20
CA ASN A 61 20.02 -7.22 7.01
C ASN A 61 18.88 -7.53 6.03
N LEU A 62 17.72 -7.92 6.57
CA LEU A 62 16.50 -8.14 5.78
C LEU A 62 16.02 -6.82 5.16
N ALA A 63 16.00 -5.73 5.93
CA ALA A 63 15.60 -4.42 5.45
C ALA A 63 16.48 -3.94 4.27
N ILE A 64 17.80 -4.10 4.35
CA ILE A 64 18.72 -3.75 3.26
C ILE A 64 18.39 -4.51 1.96
N VAL A 65 18.10 -5.81 2.06
CA VAL A 65 17.82 -6.67 0.90
C VAL A 65 16.43 -6.39 0.30
N PHE A 66 15.43 -6.18 1.15
CA PHE A 66 14.03 -6.04 0.72
C PHE A 66 13.59 -4.60 0.45
N GLN A 67 14.31 -3.58 0.95
CA GLN A 67 13.99 -2.17 0.71
C GLN A 67 13.82 -1.83 -0.78
N PRO A 68 14.71 -2.26 -1.70
CA PRO A 68 14.58 -1.95 -3.13
C PRO A 68 13.30 -2.52 -3.75
N SER A 69 12.72 -3.57 -3.18
CA SER A 69 11.49 -4.21 -3.69
C SER A 69 10.23 -3.64 -3.06
N ILE A 70 10.27 -3.23 -1.78
CA ILE A 70 9.08 -2.78 -1.03
C ILE A 70 8.87 -1.27 -1.15
N LEU A 71 9.94 -0.48 -1.05
CA LEU A 71 9.87 0.99 -1.04
C LEU A 71 10.54 1.65 -2.23
N SER A 72 10.80 0.89 -3.31
CA SER A 72 11.33 1.43 -4.57
C SER A 72 10.50 2.60 -5.05
N HIS A 73 11.15 3.74 -5.27
CA HIS A 73 10.56 4.83 -6.03
C HIS A 73 11.66 5.43 -6.91
N PRO A 74 11.41 5.68 -8.21
CA PRO A 74 12.41 6.23 -9.12
C PRO A 74 12.95 7.61 -8.69
N ASN A 75 12.34 8.25 -7.70
CA ASN A 75 12.78 9.52 -7.13
C ASN A 75 13.55 9.40 -5.80
N LEU A 76 13.84 8.18 -5.29
CA LEU A 76 14.86 8.01 -4.24
C LEU A 76 16.21 8.15 -4.93
N SER A 77 16.79 9.34 -4.85
CA SER A 77 17.96 9.73 -5.64
C SER A 77 19.24 9.84 -4.81
N SER A 78 19.08 9.93 -3.48
CA SER A 78 20.19 10.10 -2.55
C SER A 78 20.41 8.88 -1.66
N LYS A 79 21.66 8.67 -1.26
CA LYS A 79 22.04 7.63 -0.30
C LYS A 79 21.26 7.75 1.02
N ASP A 80 21.05 8.97 1.49
CA ASP A 80 20.36 9.24 2.76
C ASP A 80 18.87 8.84 2.70
N GLU A 81 18.22 9.03 1.54
CA GLU A 81 16.85 8.57 1.32
C GLU A 81 16.73 7.04 1.33
N HIS A 82 17.73 6.34 0.76
CA HIS A 82 17.79 4.88 0.84
C HIS A 82 18.00 4.39 2.27
N LEU A 83 18.90 5.03 3.03
CA LEU A 83 19.12 4.68 4.43
C LEU A 83 17.85 4.89 5.27
N ALA A 84 17.16 6.02 5.10
CA ALA A 84 15.88 6.25 5.78
C ALA A 84 14.81 5.22 5.38
N ALA A 85 14.79 4.78 4.12
CA ALA A 85 13.88 3.73 3.67
C ALA A 85 14.23 2.35 4.26
N VAL A 86 15.52 2.06 4.45
CA VAL A 86 15.96 0.84 5.15
C VAL A 86 15.51 0.88 6.60
N GLU A 87 15.72 2.00 7.32
CA GLU A 87 15.28 2.17 8.71
C GLU A 87 13.77 1.99 8.86
N VAL A 88 12.98 2.46 7.88
CA VAL A 88 11.53 2.22 7.84
C VAL A 88 11.23 0.72 7.81
N ILE A 89 11.83 -0.02 6.88
CA ILE A 89 11.55 -1.46 6.74
C ILE A 89 12.01 -2.24 7.98
N GLU A 90 13.18 -1.90 8.51
CA GLU A 90 13.70 -2.47 9.75
C GLU A 90 12.70 -2.30 10.90
N PHE A 91 12.22 -1.06 11.13
CA PHE A 91 11.23 -0.77 12.15
C PHE A 91 9.92 -1.54 11.95
N LEU A 92 9.46 -1.67 10.70
CA LEU A 92 8.22 -2.40 10.39
C LEU A 92 8.35 -3.90 10.65
N ILE A 93 9.54 -4.49 10.45
CA ILE A 93 9.82 -5.90 10.77
C ILE A 93 9.85 -6.09 12.30
N GLU A 94 10.54 -5.22 13.02
CA GLU A 94 10.69 -5.34 14.49
C GLU A 94 9.36 -5.18 15.26
N HIS A 95 8.43 -4.39 14.72
CA HIS A 95 7.15 -4.07 15.35
C HIS A 95 5.97 -4.69 14.61
N GLN A 96 6.22 -5.78 13.89
CA GLN A 96 5.25 -6.39 12.98
C GLN A 96 3.92 -6.75 13.69
N ASP A 97 4.00 -7.22 14.93
CA ASP A 97 2.86 -7.59 15.80
C ASP A 97 1.87 -6.43 16.01
N HIS A 98 2.35 -5.18 15.96
CA HIS A 98 1.52 -3.99 16.07
C HIS A 98 0.77 -3.63 14.77
N PHE A 99 1.06 -4.27 13.64
CA PHE A 99 0.40 -4.02 12.37
C PHE A 99 -0.61 -5.11 11.99
N VAL A 100 -0.82 -6.08 12.88
CA VAL A 100 -1.93 -7.05 12.83
C VAL A 100 -3.24 -6.30 13.10
N LEU A 101 -3.69 -5.52 12.13
CA LEU A 101 -5.08 -5.12 12.05
C LEU A 101 -5.86 -6.43 11.95
N ALA A 102 -6.78 -6.66 12.89
CA ALA A 102 -7.67 -7.81 12.87
C ALA A 102 -8.49 -7.79 11.58
N LEU A 103 -7.93 -8.40 10.53
CA LEU A 103 -8.53 -8.71 9.24
C LEU A 103 -9.48 -7.60 8.76
N SER A 104 -8.95 -6.60 8.03
CA SER A 104 -9.74 -6.07 6.92
C SER A 104 -10.34 -7.29 6.21
N ASN A 105 -11.68 -7.36 6.11
CA ASN A 105 -12.40 -8.55 5.66
C ASN A 105 -11.62 -9.22 4.53
N PRO A 106 -11.31 -10.53 4.62
CA PRO A 106 -10.53 -11.19 3.59
C PRO A 106 -11.11 -10.82 2.23
N PRO A 107 -10.25 -10.51 1.24
CA PRO A 107 -10.72 -10.00 -0.04
C PRO A 107 -11.81 -10.96 -0.55
N PRO A 108 -13.00 -10.44 -0.93
CA PRO A 108 -14.10 -11.30 -1.34
C PRO A 108 -13.61 -12.28 -2.42
N LYS A 109 -13.89 -13.58 -2.24
CA LYS A 109 -13.39 -14.63 -3.15
C LYS A 109 -13.88 -14.45 -4.59
N ASP A 110 -14.95 -13.69 -4.76
CA ASP A 110 -15.64 -13.45 -6.03
C ASP A 110 -15.19 -12.14 -6.70
N VAL A 111 -14.25 -11.40 -6.08
CA VAL A 111 -13.72 -10.14 -6.61
C VAL A 111 -12.34 -10.40 -7.24
N PRO A 112 -12.15 -10.08 -8.53
CA PRO A 112 -10.87 -10.29 -9.21
C PRO A 112 -9.78 -9.35 -8.63
N PRO A 113 -8.50 -9.77 -8.61
CA PRO A 113 -7.40 -8.99 -7.98
C PRO A 113 -7.26 -7.56 -8.50
N GLU A 114 -7.66 -7.31 -9.74
CA GLU A 114 -7.62 -6.00 -10.39
C GLU A 114 -8.53 -4.98 -9.68
N GLU A 115 -9.69 -5.40 -9.18
CA GLU A 115 -10.63 -4.56 -8.43
C GLU A 115 -10.08 -4.20 -7.03
N LEU A 116 -9.23 -5.05 -6.43
CA LEU A 116 -8.60 -4.80 -5.13
C LEU A 116 -7.46 -3.76 -5.18
N THR A 117 -6.99 -3.43 -6.39
CA THR A 117 -5.93 -2.42 -6.63
C THR A 117 -6.51 -1.08 -7.08
N SER A 118 -7.79 -1.06 -7.48
CA SER A 118 -8.46 0.06 -8.13
C SER A 118 -9.24 0.91 -7.12
N GLN A 119 -8.59 1.44 -6.09
CA GLN A 119 -9.25 2.46 -5.26
C GLN A 119 -9.11 3.82 -5.93
N ILE A 120 -10.12 4.21 -6.72
CA ILE A 120 -10.53 5.61 -6.79
C ILE A 120 -11.21 5.90 -5.43
N PRO A 121 -10.73 6.86 -4.63
CA PRO A 121 -11.42 7.23 -3.40
C PRO A 121 -12.88 7.58 -3.70
N SER A 122 -13.81 7.10 -2.87
CA SER A 122 -15.26 7.35 -2.96
C SER A 122 -15.67 8.82 -2.77
N GLU A 123 -14.72 9.76 -2.86
CA GLU A 123 -14.94 11.21 -2.80
C GLU A 123 -14.90 11.87 -4.19
N ILE A 124 -14.64 11.14 -5.28
CA ILE A 124 -14.52 11.67 -6.65
C ILE A 124 -15.72 11.26 -7.55
N GLU A 125 -16.89 10.96 -6.98
CA GLU A 125 -18.12 10.83 -7.78
C GLU A 125 -18.74 12.19 -8.13
N ASP A 126 -18.37 13.27 -7.43
CA ASP A 126 -18.97 14.60 -7.63
C ASP A 126 -18.22 15.53 -8.58
N TYR A 127 -17.08 15.11 -9.15
CA TYR A 127 -16.46 15.87 -10.23
C TYR A 127 -17.01 15.36 -11.56
N VAL A 128 -18.23 15.77 -11.87
CA VAL A 128 -18.72 15.81 -13.25
C VAL A 128 -17.63 16.52 -14.06
N ILE A 129 -16.96 15.78 -14.94
CA ILE A 129 -16.12 16.41 -15.98
C ILE A 129 -17.11 17.09 -16.90
N ILE A 130 -17.40 18.35 -16.60
CA ILE A 130 -18.09 19.25 -17.50
C ILE A 130 -17.12 19.41 -18.68
N PRO A 131 -17.48 19.01 -19.90
CA PRO A 131 -16.66 19.33 -21.05
C PRO A 131 -16.47 20.85 -21.07
N SER A 132 -15.22 21.30 -21.00
CA SER A 132 -14.92 22.68 -21.35
C SER A 132 -15.37 22.85 -22.80
N ASP A 133 -16.18 23.86 -23.04
CA ASP A 133 -16.86 24.21 -24.30
C ASP A 133 -15.86 24.63 -25.41
N SER A 134 -14.88 23.78 -25.67
CA SER A 134 -13.99 23.85 -26.82
C SER A 134 -14.49 22.84 -27.83
N ASP A 135 -15.00 23.36 -28.94
CA ASP A 135 -15.42 22.64 -30.14
C ASP A 135 -14.29 21.74 -30.66
N GLU A 136 -14.24 20.49 -30.21
CA GLU A 136 -13.62 19.40 -30.96
C GLU A 136 -14.61 18.24 -31.02
N GLU A 137 -15.06 17.92 -32.24
CA GLU A 137 -15.99 16.83 -32.54
C GLU A 137 -15.45 15.50 -32.02
N VAL A 138 -16.10 14.95 -30.99
CA VAL A 138 -15.81 13.60 -30.50
C VAL A 138 -16.78 12.62 -31.17
N SER A 139 -16.30 11.96 -32.22
CA SER A 139 -16.94 10.78 -32.78
C SER A 139 -16.80 9.60 -31.81
N GLU A 140 -17.93 9.25 -31.19
CA GLU A 140 -18.44 7.88 -31.01
C GLU A 140 -17.51 6.80 -30.42
N TYR A 141 -17.61 6.58 -29.10
CA TYR A 141 -17.47 5.25 -28.52
C TYR A 141 -18.59 4.99 -27.51
N GLN A 142 -19.79 4.76 -28.06
CA GLN A 142 -20.96 4.23 -27.35
C GLN A 142 -21.04 2.72 -27.64
N TRP A 143 -20.63 1.86 -26.71
CA TRP A 143 -21.13 0.48 -26.64
C TRP A 143 -21.50 0.15 -25.18
N THR A 144 -22.70 0.61 -24.82
CA THR A 144 -23.73 -0.09 -24.04
C THR A 144 -23.31 -1.04 -22.92
N ILE A 145 -23.18 -0.50 -21.70
CA ILE A 145 -23.50 -1.26 -20.48
C ILE A 145 -24.90 -0.80 -20.05
N ASN A 146 -25.95 -1.52 -20.49
CA ASN A 146 -27.26 -1.55 -19.83
C ASN A 146 -28.22 -2.54 -20.51
N ASP A 147 -27.88 -3.82 -20.59
CA ASP A 147 -28.83 -4.84 -21.07
C ASP A 147 -28.75 -6.22 -20.39
N TYR A 148 -28.36 -6.27 -19.11
CA TYR A 148 -28.42 -7.53 -18.34
C TYR A 148 -29.33 -7.51 -17.11
N HIS A 149 -30.28 -6.56 -17.01
CA HIS A 149 -31.22 -6.53 -15.88
C HIS A 149 -32.71 -6.64 -16.23
N LEU A 150 -33.09 -6.91 -17.49
CA LEU A 150 -34.50 -6.94 -17.91
C LEU A 150 -34.98 -8.24 -18.60
N LEU A 151 -34.38 -9.41 -18.30
CA LEU A 151 -34.84 -10.71 -18.85
C LEU A 151 -34.99 -11.85 -17.82
N GLN A 152 -35.36 -11.53 -16.58
CA GLN A 152 -35.75 -12.56 -15.57
C GLN A 152 -37.06 -12.24 -14.84
N MET A 153 -37.94 -11.44 -15.43
CA MET A 153 -39.34 -11.34 -14.98
C MET A 153 -40.29 -11.25 -16.18
N GLN A 154 -40.53 -12.39 -16.83
CA GLN A 154 -41.79 -12.77 -17.48
C GLN A 154 -41.80 -14.26 -17.77
#